data_AF-A0A6G0N0Y6-F1
#
_entry.id   AF-A0A6G0N0Y6-F1
#
_cell.length_a   1.000
_cell.length_b   1.000
_cell.length_c   1.000
_cell.angle_alpha   90.00
_cell.angle_beta   90.00
_cell.angle_gamma   90.00
#
_symmetry.space_group_name_H-M   'P 1'
#
loop_
_entity.id
_entity.type
_entity.pdbx_description
1 polymer ?
#
loop_
_entity_poly.entity_id
_entity_poly.type
_entity_poly.pdbx_seq_one_letter_code
_entity_poly.pdbx_strand_id
1 'polypeptide(L)'
;MKRLFKAFPEVVLVDSTHDTNANRYKLFSFVVHDVFGKGQYVHHALVESEHKVNLRCVIEIFKKNNPEWEKIRVFMTDKAMHEKTVLKEEFPQARQLLCQWHVVTRLKKQAARMASSVKKQVEAMMGLLVYARSKMEYDEARSTMKELLGGDETHPLYKTFLENWDNSQEEWVSYLRGNVPHLTNNTNNRIESKWGKIKDVIKGTSSIDELVTTLITLQEYAEDQYIAEYHRVGSKPRGPDEDPELAALGMQISPFAFRLVAEQHGLATRSNTHYNVVLLSPGKAIVTSSSTGVTYVVNVERSRCKYIFMETCLLPCRHVMYARIKLGYETVIPPMKSIPARWIVHSAINNIAEGDVVAGGLLEVSAAPLPKLKPVSASDMYIQSKALTEKIVDRLALQTTPTFSVAYKWLEDFYEALNNGQVVDFSDSNTASFPGLSQVASVGATTLSQTSFADPATQLDTSTQASDDEVPPTQPASQSGSRSRDNNDNDGAAASPVAPMPTSKVSSRAAVQKDTEKTPNCTETNEVNGGVHSGSLQRDH
;
A
#
# COMPACT_ATOMS: atom_id res chain seq x y z
N MET A 1 7.20 -14.86 16.09
CA MET A 1 6.48 -14.75 14.80
C MET A 1 5.24 -15.66 14.70
N LYS A 2 5.36 -16.99 14.80
CA LYS A 2 4.20 -17.91 14.66
C LYS A 2 3.06 -17.65 15.67
N ARG A 3 3.39 -17.32 16.93
CA ARG A 3 2.39 -16.95 17.95
C ARG A 3 1.63 -15.66 17.60
N LEU A 4 2.35 -14.67 17.08
CA LEU A 4 1.75 -13.42 16.59
C LEU A 4 0.75 -13.68 15.46
N PHE A 5 1.10 -14.55 14.50
CA PHE A 5 0.16 -14.92 13.45
C PHE A 5 -1.06 -15.67 13.99
N LYS A 6 -0.86 -16.64 14.88
CA LYS A 6 -1.95 -17.37 15.55
C LYS A 6 -2.91 -16.44 16.30
N ALA A 7 -2.39 -15.39 16.92
CA ALA A 7 -3.18 -14.40 17.65
C ALA A 7 -3.96 -13.44 16.73
N PHE A 8 -3.39 -13.07 15.58
CA PHE A 8 -3.93 -12.03 14.68
C PHE A 8 -3.94 -12.45 13.20
N PRO A 9 -4.60 -13.55 12.82
CA PRO A 9 -4.51 -14.07 11.46
C PRO A 9 -5.38 -13.32 10.43
N GLU A 10 -6.35 -12.50 10.86
CA GLU A 10 -7.46 -12.07 10.00
C GLU A 10 -7.02 -11.09 8.89
N VAL A 11 -6.03 -10.25 9.17
CA VAL A 11 -5.51 -9.24 8.24
C VAL A 11 -4.01 -9.36 8.11
N VAL A 12 -3.58 -9.64 6.88
CA VAL A 12 -2.18 -9.79 6.54
C VAL A 12 -1.80 -8.75 5.51
N LEU A 13 -0.77 -7.97 5.80
CA LEU A 13 -0.12 -7.07 4.85
C LEU A 13 1.08 -7.80 4.25
N VAL A 14 1.17 -7.76 2.93
CA VAL A 14 2.22 -8.45 2.16
C VAL A 14 2.82 -7.46 1.18
N ASP A 15 4.15 -7.46 1.13
CA ASP A 15 4.91 -6.60 0.25
C ASP A 15 6.36 -7.10 0.15
N SER A 16 7.08 -6.63 -0.86
CA SER A 16 8.51 -6.83 -1.03
C SER A 16 9.31 -5.52 -1.03
N THR A 17 10.57 -5.58 -0.59
CA THR A 17 11.50 -4.45 -0.71
C THR A 17 12.87 -4.87 -1.24
N HIS A 18 13.53 -3.95 -1.92
CA HIS A 18 14.88 -4.11 -2.48
C HIS A 18 15.93 -3.35 -1.65
N ASP A 19 17.20 -3.45 -2.03
CA ASP A 19 18.35 -2.77 -1.41
C ASP A 19 18.56 -3.11 0.07
N THR A 20 18.38 -4.38 0.43
CA THR A 20 18.60 -4.90 1.79
C THR A 20 19.82 -5.80 1.90
N ASN A 21 20.42 -6.21 0.78
CA ASN A 21 21.59 -7.09 0.76
C ASN A 21 22.37 -6.95 -0.55
N ALA A 22 23.68 -7.24 -0.50
CA ALA A 22 24.64 -7.16 -1.61
C ALA A 22 24.27 -8.09 -2.77
N ASN A 23 23.62 -9.21 -2.47
CA ASN A 23 23.19 -10.21 -3.42
C ASN A 23 21.90 -9.82 -4.17
N ARG A 24 21.29 -8.67 -3.83
CA ARG A 24 20.09 -8.12 -4.47
C ARG A 24 18.84 -9.00 -4.39
N TYR A 25 18.80 -9.92 -3.43
CA TYR A 25 17.55 -10.62 -3.09
C TYR A 25 16.52 -9.61 -2.61
N LYS A 26 15.26 -9.79 -3.00
CA LYS A 26 14.16 -9.01 -2.45
C LYS A 26 13.77 -9.58 -1.10
N LEU A 27 13.54 -8.70 -0.13
CA LEU A 27 13.00 -9.06 1.17
C LEU A 27 11.48 -9.00 1.10
N PHE A 28 10.85 -10.17 0.96
CA PHE A 28 9.40 -10.34 0.98
C PHE A 28 8.94 -10.61 2.41
N SER A 29 7.91 -9.90 2.89
CA SER A 29 7.51 -9.97 4.30
C SER A 29 5.99 -10.02 4.47
N PHE A 30 5.56 -10.74 5.51
CA PHE A 30 4.17 -10.78 5.97
C PHE A 30 4.08 -10.06 7.31
N VAL A 31 3.11 -9.16 7.44
CA VAL A 31 2.85 -8.36 8.64
C VAL A 31 1.40 -8.51 9.05
N VAL A 32 1.14 -8.77 10.33
CA VAL A 32 -0.22 -8.75 10.90
C VAL A 32 -0.49 -7.49 11.70
N HIS A 33 -1.77 -7.22 11.96
CA HIS A 33 -2.22 -6.10 12.78
C HIS A 33 -2.59 -6.56 14.20
N ASP A 34 -1.75 -6.24 15.19
CA ASP A 34 -1.94 -6.66 16.58
C ASP A 34 -3.06 -5.90 17.32
N VAL A 35 -3.31 -6.31 18.57
CA VAL A 35 -4.32 -5.71 19.47
C VAL A 35 -4.06 -4.22 19.75
N PHE A 36 -2.80 -3.77 19.74
CA PHE A 36 -2.41 -2.40 20.07
C PHE A 36 -2.43 -1.44 18.89
N GLY A 37 -2.87 -1.90 17.73
CA GLY A 37 -2.86 -1.04 16.56
C GLY A 37 -1.52 -1.03 15.84
N LYS A 38 -0.61 -1.99 16.06
CA LYS A 38 0.75 -2.01 15.50
C LYS A 38 0.90 -3.16 14.49
N GLY A 39 1.83 -2.99 13.56
CA GLY A 39 2.22 -4.05 12.63
C GLY A 39 3.22 -4.99 13.31
N GLN A 40 3.08 -6.30 13.11
CA GLN A 40 4.01 -7.30 13.63
C GLN A 40 4.45 -8.23 12.50
N TYR A 41 5.76 -8.42 12.31
CA TYR A 41 6.23 -9.36 11.30
C TYR A 41 5.91 -10.78 11.74
N VAL A 42 5.47 -11.60 10.79
CA VAL A 42 5.14 -13.01 11.01
C VAL A 42 5.86 -13.95 10.06
N HIS A 43 6.45 -13.40 8.99
CA HIS A 43 7.26 -14.14 8.04
C HIS A 43 8.17 -13.19 7.26
N HIS A 44 9.39 -13.64 6.99
CA HIS A 44 10.33 -13.02 6.08
C HIS A 44 10.84 -14.08 5.11
N ALA A 45 11.02 -13.71 3.85
CA ALA A 45 11.63 -14.53 2.82
C ALA A 45 12.57 -13.67 1.98
N LEU A 46 13.78 -14.17 1.72
CA LEU A 46 14.68 -13.60 0.72
C LEU A 46 14.41 -14.32 -0.59
N VAL A 47 13.91 -13.59 -1.58
CA VAL A 47 13.54 -14.14 -2.89
C VAL A 47 14.42 -13.55 -3.98
N GLU A 48 14.97 -14.41 -4.83
CA GLU A 48 15.80 -13.99 -5.97
C GLU A 48 14.97 -13.14 -6.95
N SER A 49 13.70 -13.49 -7.12
CA SER A 49 12.74 -12.79 -7.96
C SER A 49 11.30 -13.01 -7.48
N GLU A 50 10.40 -12.09 -7.83
CA GLU A 50 8.94 -12.17 -7.56
C GLU A 50 8.18 -13.00 -8.60
N HIS A 51 8.87 -13.89 -9.31
CA HIS A 51 8.18 -14.81 -10.22
C HIS A 51 7.23 -15.71 -9.43
N LYS A 52 6.11 -16.08 -10.07
CA LYS A 52 5.02 -16.82 -9.42
C LYS A 52 5.49 -18.08 -8.70
N VAL A 53 6.45 -18.81 -9.27
CA VAL A 53 6.99 -20.06 -8.69
C VAL A 53 7.67 -19.80 -7.34
N ASN A 54 8.48 -18.74 -7.24
CA ASN A 54 9.14 -18.36 -6.00
C ASN A 54 8.14 -17.90 -4.94
N LEU A 55 7.16 -17.08 -5.33
CA LEU A 55 6.12 -16.62 -4.42
C LEU A 55 5.23 -17.78 -3.91
N ARG A 56 4.91 -18.76 -4.76
CA ARG A 56 4.21 -19.99 -4.34
C ARG A 56 5.02 -20.76 -3.30
N CYS A 57 6.32 -20.95 -3.53
CA CYS A 57 7.20 -21.60 -2.56
C CYS A 57 7.18 -20.89 -1.20
N VAL A 58 7.27 -19.55 -1.18
CA VAL A 58 7.18 -18.77 0.05
C VAL A 58 5.84 -19.00 0.76
N ILE A 59 4.73 -18.99 0.01
CA ILE A 59 3.39 -19.19 0.56
C ILE A 59 3.19 -20.61 1.10
N GLU A 60 3.68 -21.64 0.41
CA GLU A 60 3.64 -23.03 0.87
C GLU A 60 4.38 -23.20 2.20
N ILE A 61 5.58 -22.62 2.31
CA ILE A 61 6.36 -22.61 3.55
C ILE A 61 5.60 -21.84 4.65
N PHE A 62 4.98 -20.71 4.31
CA PHE A 62 4.17 -19.95 5.25
C PHE A 62 2.99 -20.78 5.79
N LYS A 63 2.21 -21.41 4.91
CA LYS A 63 1.06 -22.28 5.29
C LYS A 63 1.49 -23.46 6.15
N LYS A 64 2.57 -24.16 5.75
CA LYS A 64 3.13 -25.29 6.51
C LYS A 64 3.51 -24.89 7.94
N ASN A 65 4.03 -23.67 8.11
CA ASN A 65 4.48 -23.16 9.39
C ASN A 65 3.36 -22.53 10.24
N ASN A 66 2.22 -22.21 9.64
CA ASN A 66 1.15 -21.45 10.25
C ASN A 66 -0.22 -22.09 9.96
N PRO A 67 -0.63 -23.16 10.68
CA PRO A 67 -1.86 -23.91 10.41
C PRO A 67 -3.15 -23.07 10.41
N GLU A 68 -3.15 -21.93 11.10
CA GLU A 68 -4.26 -20.99 11.18
C GLU A 68 -4.43 -20.12 9.92
N TRP A 69 -3.69 -20.41 8.83
CA TRP A 69 -3.72 -19.64 7.59
C TRP A 69 -5.13 -19.54 6.97
N GLU A 70 -6.01 -20.52 7.23
CA GLU A 70 -7.40 -20.51 6.78
C GLU A 70 -8.24 -19.38 7.41
N LYS A 71 -7.80 -18.82 8.55
CA LYS A 71 -8.47 -17.70 9.21
C LYS A 71 -8.20 -16.35 8.56
N ILE A 72 -7.27 -16.28 7.59
CA ILE A 72 -6.99 -15.04 6.87
C ILE A 72 -8.25 -14.60 6.11
N ARG A 73 -8.69 -13.37 6.38
CA ARG A 73 -9.86 -12.76 5.75
C ARG A 73 -9.48 -11.72 4.72
N VAL A 74 -8.37 -11.03 4.94
CA VAL A 74 -7.93 -9.92 4.10
C VAL A 74 -6.42 -9.98 3.87
N PHE A 75 -6.02 -9.84 2.61
CA PHE A 75 -4.67 -9.43 2.23
C PHE A 75 -4.67 -7.96 1.82
N MET A 76 -3.74 -7.18 2.38
CA MET A 76 -3.42 -5.84 1.90
C MET A 76 -2.12 -5.93 1.11
N THR A 77 -2.14 -5.51 -0.15
CA THR A 77 -0.94 -5.52 -1.00
C THR A 77 -0.74 -4.18 -1.69
N ASP A 78 0.48 -4.00 -2.18
CA ASP A 78 0.77 -3.11 -3.29
C ASP A 78 0.25 -3.75 -4.62
N LYS A 79 0.09 -2.98 -5.71
CA LYS A 79 -0.47 -3.49 -6.99
C LYS A 79 0.57 -4.32 -7.79
N ALA A 80 1.35 -5.19 -7.16
CA ALA A 80 2.19 -6.15 -7.87
C ALA A 80 1.32 -7.26 -8.48
N MET A 81 1.25 -7.33 -9.81
CA MET A 81 0.37 -8.25 -10.55
C MET A 81 0.68 -9.73 -10.25
N HIS A 82 1.96 -10.06 -10.03
CA HIS A 82 2.42 -11.42 -9.75
C HIS A 82 1.96 -11.89 -8.36
N GLU A 83 2.20 -11.07 -7.33
CA GLU A 83 1.77 -11.34 -5.95
C GLU A 83 0.26 -11.50 -5.85
N LYS A 84 -0.48 -10.57 -6.46
CA LYS A 84 -1.95 -10.60 -6.51
C LYS A 84 -2.48 -11.92 -7.06
N THR A 85 -1.90 -12.39 -8.16
CA THR A 85 -2.33 -13.62 -8.83
C THR A 85 -2.07 -14.83 -7.94
N VAL A 86 -0.86 -14.95 -7.39
CA VAL A 86 -0.50 -16.08 -6.54
C VAL A 86 -1.33 -16.09 -5.25
N LEU A 87 -1.51 -14.94 -4.59
CA LEU A 87 -2.35 -14.85 -3.40
C LEU A 87 -3.80 -15.24 -3.68
N LYS A 88 -4.32 -15.00 -4.89
CA LYS A 88 -5.69 -15.37 -5.27
C LYS A 88 -5.85 -16.88 -5.43
N GLU A 89 -4.86 -17.50 -6.06
CA GLU A 89 -4.81 -18.95 -6.27
C GLU A 89 -4.64 -19.67 -4.92
N GLU A 90 -3.75 -19.17 -4.06
CA GLU A 90 -3.40 -19.81 -2.80
C GLU A 90 -4.41 -19.53 -1.67
N PHE A 91 -5.10 -18.39 -1.70
CA PHE A 91 -6.05 -17.97 -0.66
C PHE A 91 -7.37 -17.48 -1.26
N PRO A 92 -8.15 -18.35 -1.93
CA PRO A 92 -9.33 -17.94 -2.68
C PRO A 92 -10.45 -17.34 -1.81
N GLN A 93 -10.46 -17.65 -0.51
CA GLN A 93 -11.45 -17.14 0.44
C GLN A 93 -11.06 -15.79 1.05
N ALA A 94 -9.80 -15.38 0.92
CA ALA A 94 -9.32 -14.10 1.46
C ALA A 94 -9.57 -12.98 0.45
N ARG A 95 -10.14 -11.88 0.93
CA ARG A 95 -10.32 -10.68 0.10
C ARG A 95 -8.97 -9.98 -0.08
N GLN A 96 -8.60 -9.72 -1.33
CA GLN A 96 -7.44 -8.88 -1.63
C GLN A 96 -7.88 -7.42 -1.73
N LEU A 97 -7.16 -6.57 -1.01
CA LEU A 97 -7.32 -5.13 -1.02
C LEU A 97 -6.02 -4.47 -1.45
N LEU A 98 -6.13 -3.44 -2.29
CA LEU A 98 -4.99 -2.64 -2.69
C LEU A 98 -4.79 -1.47 -1.72
N CYS A 99 -3.53 -1.12 -1.49
CA CYS A 99 -3.16 0.10 -0.80
C CYS A 99 -3.73 1.33 -1.54
N GLN A 100 -4.68 2.04 -0.92
CA GLN A 100 -5.35 3.19 -1.55
C GLN A 100 -4.38 4.31 -1.91
N TRP A 101 -3.31 4.50 -1.13
CA TRP A 101 -2.28 5.49 -1.43
C TRP A 101 -1.54 5.16 -2.72
N HIS A 102 -1.19 3.89 -2.94
CA HIS A 102 -0.58 3.45 -4.19
C HIS A 102 -1.54 3.56 -5.37
N VAL A 103 -2.81 3.20 -5.18
CA VAL A 103 -3.83 3.29 -6.22
C VAL A 103 -4.00 4.74 -6.68
N VAL A 104 -4.25 5.67 -5.76
CA VAL A 104 -4.43 7.08 -6.12
C VAL A 104 -3.17 7.67 -6.74
N THR A 105 -1.99 7.29 -6.27
CA THR A 105 -0.71 7.75 -6.83
C THR A 105 -0.52 7.25 -8.26
N ARG A 106 -0.79 5.97 -8.54
CA ARG A 106 -0.69 5.40 -9.89
C ARG A 106 -1.72 6.04 -10.84
N LEU A 107 -2.97 6.16 -10.41
CA LEU A 107 -4.03 6.80 -11.18
C LEU A 107 -3.73 8.26 -11.52
N LYS A 108 -3.23 9.04 -10.55
CA LYS A 108 -2.79 10.43 -10.78
C LYS A 108 -1.61 10.52 -11.75
N LYS A 109 -0.59 9.66 -11.61
CA LYS A 109 0.52 9.60 -12.56
C LYS A 109 0.05 9.28 -13.98
N GLN A 110 -0.90 8.35 -14.11
CA GLN A 110 -1.48 7.99 -15.40
C GLN A 110 -2.28 9.16 -16.01
N ALA A 111 -3.09 9.84 -15.20
CA ALA A 111 -3.82 11.04 -15.60
C ALA A 111 -2.86 12.16 -16.06
N ALA A 112 -1.78 12.39 -15.31
CA ALA A 112 -0.78 13.40 -15.67
C ALA A 112 -0.11 13.14 -17.03
N ARG A 113 0.11 11.87 -17.37
CA ARG A 113 0.73 11.44 -18.63
C ARG A 113 -0.25 11.52 -19.80
N MET A 114 -1.50 11.10 -19.59
CA MET A 114 -2.47 10.83 -20.68
C MET A 114 -3.53 11.93 -20.86
N ALA A 115 -3.65 12.86 -19.91
CA ALA A 115 -4.62 13.96 -19.95
C ALA A 115 -3.96 15.27 -19.46
N SER A 116 -2.82 15.62 -20.06
CA SER A 116 -1.98 16.75 -19.64
C SER A 116 -2.72 18.10 -19.66
N SER A 117 -3.62 18.31 -20.62
CA SER A 117 -4.43 19.53 -20.77
C SER A 117 -5.40 19.79 -19.62
N VAL A 118 -5.93 18.73 -19.00
CA VAL A 118 -6.91 18.78 -17.89
C VAL A 118 -6.39 18.08 -16.64
N LYS A 119 -5.06 17.99 -16.50
CA LYS A 119 -4.36 17.20 -15.49
C LYS A 119 -4.92 17.41 -14.08
N LYS A 120 -5.00 18.67 -13.63
CA LYS A 120 -5.38 18.98 -12.23
C LYS A 120 -6.79 18.50 -11.91
N GLN A 121 -7.72 18.70 -12.84
CA GLN A 121 -9.13 18.33 -12.69
C GLN A 121 -9.28 16.80 -12.69
N VAL A 122 -8.61 16.11 -13.62
CA VAL A 122 -8.66 14.65 -13.68
C VAL A 122 -7.95 13.99 -12.49
N GLU A 123 -6.81 14.52 -12.04
CA GLU A 123 -6.15 14.04 -10.82
C GLU A 123 -7.03 14.19 -9.57
N ALA A 124 -7.84 15.26 -9.49
CA ALA A 124 -8.82 15.41 -8.43
C ALA A 124 -9.91 14.33 -8.50
N MET A 125 -10.43 14.03 -9.70
CA MET A 125 -11.39 12.95 -9.90
C MET A 125 -10.83 11.58 -9.51
N MET A 126 -9.56 11.29 -9.82
CA MET A 126 -8.90 10.06 -9.37
C MET A 126 -8.89 9.92 -7.84
N GLY A 127 -8.73 11.03 -7.12
CA GLY A 127 -8.85 11.05 -5.66
C GLY A 127 -10.28 10.74 -5.20
N LEU A 128 -11.28 11.38 -5.80
CA LEU A 128 -12.69 11.17 -5.45
C LEU A 128 -13.14 9.73 -5.72
N LEU A 129 -12.71 9.13 -6.83
CA LEU A 129 -13.01 7.74 -7.17
C LEU A 129 -12.49 6.76 -6.11
N VAL A 130 -11.24 6.92 -5.66
CA VAL A 130 -10.63 6.02 -4.66
C VAL A 130 -11.33 6.16 -3.30
N TYR A 131 -11.64 7.39 -2.90
CA TYR A 131 -12.19 7.68 -1.58
C TYR A 131 -13.72 7.77 -1.53
N ALA A 132 -14.42 7.46 -2.63
CA ALA A 132 -15.87 7.48 -2.71
C ALA A 132 -16.51 6.66 -1.57
N ARG A 133 -17.50 7.25 -0.91
CA ARG A 133 -18.21 6.69 0.24
C ARG A 133 -19.57 6.09 -0.13
N SER A 134 -19.97 6.24 -1.39
CA SER A 134 -21.18 5.63 -1.94
C SER A 134 -21.02 5.37 -3.45
N LYS A 135 -21.91 4.54 -3.99
CA LYS A 135 -22.01 4.34 -5.44
C LYS A 135 -22.27 5.66 -6.18
N MET A 136 -23.13 6.51 -5.62
CA MET A 136 -23.46 7.81 -6.21
C MET A 136 -22.24 8.73 -6.31
N GLU A 137 -21.47 8.88 -5.22
CA GLU A 137 -20.22 9.68 -5.24
C GLU A 137 -19.22 9.14 -6.28
N TYR A 138 -19.15 7.81 -6.44
CA TYR A 138 -18.27 7.17 -7.43
C TYR A 138 -18.72 7.42 -8.87
N ASP A 139 -20.01 7.18 -9.15
CA ASP A 139 -20.59 7.36 -10.48
C ASP A 139 -20.51 8.82 -10.93
N GLU A 140 -20.73 9.76 -10.02
CA GLU A 140 -20.58 11.20 -10.26
C GLU A 140 -19.13 11.55 -10.63
N ALA A 141 -18.15 11.14 -9.79
CA ALA A 141 -16.74 11.38 -10.08
C ALA A 141 -16.29 10.76 -11.41
N ARG A 142 -16.78 9.55 -11.74
CA ARG A 142 -16.51 8.87 -13.01
C ARG A 142 -17.12 9.62 -14.20
N SER A 143 -18.34 10.12 -14.05
CA SER A 143 -19.04 10.87 -15.10
C SER A 143 -18.36 12.21 -15.36
N THR A 144 -18.04 12.96 -14.31
CA THR A 144 -17.27 14.21 -14.43
C THR A 144 -15.89 13.98 -15.04
N MET A 145 -15.22 12.87 -14.68
CA MET A 145 -13.96 12.51 -15.34
C MET A 145 -14.15 12.29 -16.85
N LYS A 146 -15.20 11.60 -17.28
CA LYS A 146 -15.51 11.39 -18.70
C LYS A 146 -15.76 12.73 -19.42
N GLU A 147 -16.53 13.63 -18.81
CA GLU A 147 -16.81 14.96 -19.37
C GLU A 147 -15.54 15.81 -19.52
N LEU A 148 -14.66 15.79 -18.52
CA LEU A 148 -13.35 16.46 -18.58
C LEU A 148 -12.45 15.94 -19.71
N LEU A 149 -12.65 14.69 -20.13
CA LEU A 149 -11.97 14.06 -21.25
C LEU A 149 -12.70 14.24 -22.59
N GLY A 150 -13.64 15.20 -22.67
CA GLY A 150 -14.38 15.52 -23.89
C GLY A 150 -15.63 14.67 -24.12
N GLY A 151 -16.09 13.92 -23.11
CA GLY A 151 -17.23 13.00 -23.25
C GLY A 151 -16.94 11.75 -24.06
N ASP A 152 -15.68 11.57 -24.48
CA ASP A 152 -15.24 10.51 -25.39
C ASP A 152 -14.88 9.23 -24.62
N GLU A 153 -15.64 8.16 -24.87
CA GLU A 153 -15.37 6.83 -24.30
C GLU A 153 -14.11 6.17 -24.87
N THR A 154 -13.65 6.65 -26.03
CA THR A 154 -12.44 6.16 -26.69
C THR A 154 -11.16 6.86 -26.21
N HIS A 155 -11.29 7.90 -25.37
CA HIS A 155 -10.15 8.60 -24.81
C HIS A 155 -9.19 7.59 -24.13
N PRO A 156 -7.89 7.54 -24.49
CA PRO A 156 -6.97 6.50 -24.04
C PRO A 156 -6.94 6.30 -22.52
N LEU A 157 -6.96 7.40 -21.75
CA LEU A 157 -7.05 7.34 -20.28
C LEU A 157 -8.34 6.66 -19.79
N TYR A 158 -9.49 7.03 -20.35
CA TYR A 158 -10.79 6.51 -19.91
C TYR A 158 -10.90 5.01 -20.20
N LYS A 159 -10.54 4.60 -21.42
CA LYS A 159 -10.47 3.20 -21.82
C LYS A 159 -9.54 2.39 -20.91
N THR A 160 -8.32 2.88 -20.70
CA THR A 160 -7.34 2.19 -19.83
C THR A 160 -7.82 2.11 -18.38
N PHE A 161 -8.53 3.13 -17.89
CA PHE A 161 -9.14 3.12 -16.56
C PHE A 161 -10.22 2.05 -16.43
N LEU A 162 -11.12 1.95 -17.42
CA LEU A 162 -12.19 0.95 -17.41
C LEU A 162 -11.62 -0.48 -17.44
N GLU A 163 -10.62 -0.73 -18.28
CA GLU A 163 -10.02 -2.05 -18.48
C GLU A 163 -9.19 -2.51 -17.27
N ASN A 164 -8.50 -1.60 -16.59
CA ASN A 164 -7.47 -1.97 -15.60
C ASN A 164 -7.80 -1.62 -14.13
N TRP A 165 -8.90 -0.90 -13.89
CA TRP A 165 -9.25 -0.41 -12.55
C TRP A 165 -10.75 -0.50 -12.24
N ASP A 166 -11.63 -0.08 -13.16
CA ASP A 166 -13.08 -0.05 -12.93
C ASP A 166 -13.68 -1.46 -12.74
N ASN A 167 -13.07 -2.49 -13.32
CA ASN A 167 -13.48 -3.89 -13.14
C ASN A 167 -13.09 -4.50 -11.76
N SER A 168 -12.28 -3.80 -10.96
CA SER A 168 -11.76 -4.30 -9.68
C SER A 168 -12.02 -3.33 -8.52
N GLN A 169 -13.09 -2.52 -8.61
CA GLN A 169 -13.43 -1.48 -7.63
C GLN A 169 -13.47 -1.98 -6.19
N GLU A 170 -13.94 -3.21 -5.96
CA GLU A 170 -14.04 -3.79 -4.62
C GLU A 170 -12.68 -3.95 -3.90
N GLU A 171 -11.57 -3.87 -4.63
CA GLU A 171 -10.22 -3.98 -4.06
C GLU A 171 -9.70 -2.63 -3.54
N TRP A 172 -10.18 -1.49 -4.07
CA TRP A 172 -9.55 -0.19 -3.87
C TRP A 172 -10.50 0.98 -3.55
N VAL A 173 -11.79 0.88 -3.88
CA VAL A 173 -12.79 1.93 -3.60
C VAL A 173 -13.30 1.83 -2.16
N SER A 174 -13.22 2.91 -1.39
CA SER A 174 -13.53 2.90 0.05
C SER A 174 -14.87 2.25 0.42
N TYR A 175 -15.97 2.60 -0.26
CA TYR A 175 -17.30 2.08 0.12
C TYR A 175 -17.51 0.59 -0.18
N LEU A 176 -16.80 0.04 -1.17
CA LEU A 176 -16.91 -1.37 -1.56
C LEU A 176 -16.02 -2.30 -0.74
N ARG A 177 -15.07 -1.74 0.01
CA ARG A 177 -14.17 -2.48 0.93
C ARG A 177 -14.81 -2.74 2.29
N GLY A 178 -16.04 -2.26 2.48
CA GLY A 178 -16.72 -2.18 3.76
C GLY A 178 -17.33 -3.47 4.30
N ASN A 179 -17.19 -4.59 3.58
CA ASN A 179 -17.78 -5.90 3.90
C ASN A 179 -16.73 -6.91 4.42
N VAL A 180 -15.49 -6.48 4.67
CA VAL A 180 -14.42 -7.33 5.17
C VAL A 180 -13.65 -6.65 6.31
N PRO A 181 -13.13 -7.42 7.28
CA PRO A 181 -12.45 -6.86 8.44
C PRO A 181 -11.04 -6.43 8.08
N HIS A 182 -10.84 -5.21 7.56
CA HIS A 182 -9.50 -4.68 7.26
C HIS A 182 -8.90 -3.85 8.41
N LEU A 183 -9.64 -3.66 9.52
CA LEU A 183 -9.13 -3.13 10.79
C LEU A 183 -8.40 -1.79 10.64
N THR A 184 -9.03 -0.84 9.95
CA THR A 184 -8.46 0.48 9.59
C THR A 184 -7.21 0.44 8.70
N ASN A 185 -6.77 -0.73 8.22
CA ASN A 185 -5.72 -0.81 7.21
C ASN A 185 -6.31 -0.44 5.86
N ASN A 186 -5.97 0.76 5.38
CA ASN A 186 -6.34 1.24 4.05
C ASN A 186 -5.12 1.38 3.13
N THR A 187 -3.92 1.34 3.69
CA THR A 187 -2.63 1.48 3.02
C THR A 187 -1.65 0.41 3.50
N ASN A 188 -0.52 0.28 2.80
CA ASN A 188 0.57 -0.62 3.18
C ASN A 188 1.62 0.03 4.10
N ASN A 189 1.35 1.23 4.63
CA ASN A 189 2.34 2.02 5.36
C ASN A 189 2.92 1.28 6.59
N ARG A 190 2.22 0.31 7.16
CA ARG A 190 2.70 -0.46 8.32
C ARG A 190 3.92 -1.32 8.01
N ILE A 191 3.99 -1.89 6.80
CA ILE A 191 5.13 -2.67 6.35
C ILE A 191 6.22 -1.73 5.81
N GLU A 192 5.85 -0.72 5.02
CA GLU A 192 6.79 0.24 4.43
C GLU A 192 7.55 1.08 5.48
N SER A 193 6.84 1.59 6.49
CA SER A 193 7.47 2.37 7.55
C SER A 193 8.46 1.55 8.39
N LYS A 194 8.21 0.24 8.53
CA LYS A 194 9.15 -0.65 9.22
C LYS A 194 10.37 -0.95 8.36
N TRP A 195 10.22 -1.07 7.05
CA TRP A 195 11.39 -1.18 6.18
C TRP A 195 12.24 0.06 6.15
N GLY A 196 11.64 1.26 6.27
CA GLY A 196 12.42 2.49 6.48
C GLY A 196 13.41 2.33 7.64
N LYS A 197 12.94 1.84 8.79
CA LYS A 197 13.78 1.58 9.97
C LYS A 197 14.81 0.48 9.75
N ILE A 198 14.46 -0.58 9.03
CA ILE A 198 15.44 -1.64 8.68
C ILE A 198 16.52 -1.06 7.78
N LYS A 199 16.14 -0.26 6.79
CA LYS A 199 17.05 0.38 5.82
C LYS A 199 17.91 1.48 6.41
N ASP A 200 17.56 1.99 7.60
CA ASP A 200 18.43 2.89 8.36
C ASP A 200 19.69 2.14 8.82
N VAL A 201 19.55 0.87 9.21
CA VAL A 201 20.62 0.00 9.74
C VAL A 201 21.28 -0.83 8.63
N ILE A 202 20.48 -1.49 7.79
CA ILE A 202 20.92 -2.36 6.71
C ILE A 202 20.95 -1.60 5.39
N LYS A 203 22.03 -1.79 4.61
CA LYS A 203 22.19 -1.16 3.30
C LYS A 203 22.20 -2.23 2.21
N GLY A 204 22.04 -1.80 0.96
CA GLY A 204 22.17 -2.68 -0.21
C GLY A 204 23.57 -3.30 -0.37
N THR A 205 24.57 -2.88 0.41
CA THR A 205 25.91 -3.47 0.46
C THR A 205 26.09 -4.48 1.59
N SER A 206 25.13 -4.62 2.50
CA SER A 206 25.21 -5.55 3.63
C SER A 206 25.17 -7.00 3.16
N SER A 207 25.85 -7.89 3.89
CA SER A 207 25.75 -9.32 3.65
C SER A 207 24.36 -9.87 4.02
N ILE A 208 24.03 -11.05 3.51
CA ILE A 208 22.80 -11.75 3.93
C ILE A 208 22.85 -12.07 5.43
N ASP A 209 24.01 -12.43 5.98
CA ASP A 209 24.17 -12.74 7.40
C ASP A 209 23.87 -11.53 8.30
N GLU A 210 24.36 -10.35 7.92
CA GLU A 210 24.06 -9.09 8.60
C GLU A 210 22.56 -8.77 8.57
N LEU A 211 21.92 -8.94 7.39
CA LEU A 211 20.48 -8.73 7.24
C LEU A 211 19.69 -9.70 8.12
N VAL A 212 19.98 -11.00 8.04
CA VAL A 212 19.26 -12.04 8.81
C VAL A 212 19.44 -11.82 10.31
N THR A 213 20.66 -11.54 10.77
CA THR A 213 20.94 -11.24 12.17
C THR A 213 20.13 -10.02 12.64
N THR A 214 20.12 -8.95 11.83
CA THR A 214 19.38 -7.73 12.15
C THR A 214 17.86 -7.99 12.19
N LEU A 215 17.32 -8.77 11.26
CA LEU A 215 15.90 -9.14 11.27
C LEU A 215 15.52 -9.93 12.52
N ILE A 216 16.36 -10.87 12.95
CA ILE A 216 16.15 -11.64 14.19
C ILE A 216 16.15 -10.71 15.39
N THR A 217 17.19 -9.87 15.55
CA THR A 217 17.27 -8.92 16.68
C THR A 217 16.10 -7.95 16.73
N LEU A 218 15.69 -7.40 15.58
CA LEU A 218 14.54 -6.51 15.51
C LEU A 218 13.22 -7.22 15.84
N GLN A 219 13.11 -8.51 15.48
CA GLN A 219 11.95 -9.32 15.79
C GLN A 219 11.87 -9.65 17.28
N GLU A 220 12.98 -10.05 17.90
CA GLU A 220 13.06 -10.28 19.36
C GLU A 220 12.69 -9.02 20.13
N TYR A 221 13.27 -7.88 19.76
CA TYR A 221 12.93 -6.59 20.36
C TYR A 221 11.44 -6.24 20.19
N ALA A 222 10.86 -6.48 19.01
CA ALA A 222 9.43 -6.22 18.77
C ALA A 222 8.53 -7.13 19.62
N GLU A 223 8.90 -8.39 19.81
CA GLU A 223 8.19 -9.34 20.66
C GLU A 223 8.27 -8.95 22.14
N ASP A 224 9.44 -8.56 22.63
CA ASP A 224 9.62 -8.06 24.00
C ASP A 224 8.79 -6.81 24.27
N GLN A 225 8.77 -5.86 23.33
CA GLN A 225 7.92 -4.67 23.42
C GLN A 225 6.43 -5.03 23.45
N TYR A 226 6.01 -6.00 22.65
CA TYR A 226 4.62 -6.47 22.67
C TYR A 226 4.27 -7.12 24.01
N ILE A 227 5.12 -8.01 24.52
CA ILE A 227 4.91 -8.73 25.79
C ILE A 227 4.87 -7.72 26.95
N ALA A 228 5.78 -6.75 26.97
CA ALA A 228 5.78 -5.68 27.97
C ALA A 228 4.48 -4.87 27.94
N GLU A 229 3.96 -4.56 26.74
CA GLU A 229 2.68 -3.85 26.61
C GLU A 229 1.46 -4.73 26.96
N TYR A 230 1.50 -6.02 26.64
CA TYR A 230 0.50 -7.01 27.03
C TYR A 230 0.37 -7.15 28.55
N HIS A 231 1.50 -7.14 29.28
CA HIS A 231 1.51 -7.22 30.74
C HIS A 231 1.35 -5.86 31.42
N ARG A 232 1.30 -4.75 30.67
CA ARG A 232 1.13 -3.42 31.25
C ARG A 232 -0.26 -3.26 31.83
N VAL A 233 -0.36 -3.33 33.16
CA VAL A 233 -1.61 -3.06 33.89
C VAL A 233 -1.89 -1.56 33.89
N GLY A 234 -3.09 -1.18 33.45
CA GLY A 234 -3.76 0.09 33.75
C GLY A 234 -2.91 1.36 33.63
N SER A 235 -2.94 2.02 32.47
CA SER A 235 -2.21 3.30 32.27
C SER A 235 -3.10 4.49 31.93
N LYS A 236 -4.42 4.44 32.22
CA LYS A 236 -5.29 5.60 32.00
C LYS A 236 -5.67 6.23 33.35
N PRO A 237 -5.15 7.43 33.66
CA PRO A 237 -5.68 8.23 34.76
C PRO A 237 -7.16 8.50 34.50
N ARG A 238 -8.01 8.24 35.51
CA ARG A 238 -9.43 8.61 35.45
C ARG A 238 -9.51 10.13 35.46
N GLY A 239 -10.00 10.71 34.36
CA GLY A 239 -10.42 12.11 34.38
C GLY A 239 -11.68 12.25 35.25
N PRO A 240 -11.86 13.36 35.98
CA PRO A 240 -13.06 13.58 36.79
C PRO A 240 -14.36 13.59 35.98
N ASP A 241 -14.30 13.86 34.67
CA ASP A 241 -15.44 13.92 33.74
C ASP A 241 -15.56 12.68 32.83
N GLU A 242 -14.85 11.59 33.13
CA GLU A 242 -14.84 10.41 32.27
C GLU A 242 -16.08 9.52 32.47
N ASP A 243 -16.77 9.22 31.37
CA ASP A 243 -17.93 8.32 31.35
C ASP A 243 -17.57 6.95 31.99
N PRO A 244 -18.34 6.48 33.00
CA PRO A 244 -18.03 5.24 33.73
C PRO A 244 -17.97 3.99 32.84
N GLU A 245 -18.80 3.91 31.80
CA GLU A 245 -18.78 2.77 30.87
C GLU A 245 -17.51 2.78 30.02
N LEU A 246 -17.10 3.95 29.53
CA LEU A 246 -15.83 4.10 28.81
C LEU A 246 -14.64 3.79 29.71
N ALA A 247 -14.65 4.26 30.96
CA ALA A 247 -13.59 3.97 31.92
C ALA A 247 -13.46 2.44 32.16
N ALA A 248 -14.58 1.75 32.36
CA ALA A 248 -14.59 0.29 32.53
C ALA A 248 -14.09 -0.44 31.28
N LEU A 249 -14.52 0.00 30.10
CA LEU A 249 -14.09 -0.57 28.81
C LEU A 249 -12.58 -0.39 28.59
N GLY A 250 -12.06 0.81 28.88
CA GLY A 250 -10.65 1.16 28.68
C GLY A 250 -9.67 0.32 29.52
N MET A 251 -10.15 -0.35 30.57
CA MET A 251 -9.35 -1.30 31.35
C MET A 251 -9.19 -2.66 30.66
N GLN A 252 -10.05 -3.00 29.69
CA GLN A 252 -10.11 -4.31 29.07
C GLN A 252 -9.54 -4.32 27.65
N ILE A 253 -9.73 -3.25 26.89
CA ILE A 253 -9.31 -3.15 25.48
C ILE A 253 -8.12 -2.22 25.31
N SER A 254 -7.40 -2.37 24.20
CA SER A 254 -6.21 -1.56 23.95
C SER A 254 -6.55 -0.06 23.78
N PRO A 255 -5.59 0.86 24.03
CA PRO A 255 -5.78 2.28 23.73
C PRO A 255 -6.18 2.54 22.28
N PHE A 256 -5.72 1.70 21.35
CA PHE A 256 -6.09 1.77 19.95
C PHE A 256 -7.59 1.48 19.74
N ALA A 257 -8.07 0.33 20.22
CA ALA A 257 -9.49 -0.04 20.09
C ALA A 257 -10.39 0.91 20.89
N PHE A 258 -9.95 1.32 22.09
CA PHE A 258 -10.66 2.27 22.93
C PHE A 258 -10.97 3.57 22.20
N ARG A 259 -9.97 4.17 21.52
CA ARG A 259 -10.17 5.40 20.75
C ARG A 259 -11.23 5.25 19.66
N LEU A 260 -11.27 4.11 18.97
CA LEU A 260 -12.28 3.82 17.95
C LEU A 260 -13.69 3.71 18.55
N VAL A 261 -13.82 3.02 19.69
CA VAL A 261 -15.12 2.87 20.38
C VAL A 261 -15.57 4.21 20.98
N ALA A 262 -14.66 4.96 21.60
CA ALA A 262 -14.95 6.27 22.19
C ALA A 262 -15.41 7.29 21.13
N GLU A 263 -14.85 7.24 19.92
CA GLU A 263 -15.32 8.05 18.79
C GLU A 263 -16.76 7.67 18.40
N GLN A 264 -17.06 6.37 18.26
CA GLN A 264 -18.43 5.93 17.95
C GLN A 264 -19.41 6.25 19.08
N HIS A 265 -18.98 6.13 20.34
CA HIS A 265 -19.75 6.50 21.51
C HIS A 265 -20.11 7.99 21.50
N GLY A 266 -19.11 8.86 21.31
CA GLY A 266 -19.33 10.30 21.17
C GLY A 266 -20.27 10.65 20.01
N LEU A 267 -20.20 9.92 18.89
CA LEU A 267 -21.14 10.10 17.78
C LEU A 267 -22.56 9.60 18.09
N ALA A 268 -22.75 8.71 19.06
CA ALA A 268 -24.07 8.24 19.49
C ALA A 268 -24.70 9.13 20.57
N THR A 269 -23.89 9.71 21.47
CA THR A 269 -24.37 10.46 22.64
C THR A 269 -24.45 11.98 22.42
N ARG A 270 -23.92 12.50 21.30
CA ARG A 270 -24.01 13.91 20.93
C ARG A 270 -25.47 14.41 20.89
N SER A 271 -25.71 15.59 21.47
CA SER A 271 -27.04 16.20 21.55
C SER A 271 -27.72 16.45 20.19
N ASN A 272 -26.94 16.73 19.15
CA ASN A 272 -27.42 16.94 17.78
C ASN A 272 -27.55 15.65 16.95
N THR A 273 -27.34 14.49 17.56
CA THR A 273 -27.45 13.20 16.86
C THR A 273 -28.89 12.72 16.92
N HIS A 274 -29.55 12.75 15.76
CA HIS A 274 -30.94 12.33 15.61
C HIS A 274 -31.01 11.11 14.69
N TYR A 275 -31.36 9.97 15.27
CA TYR A 275 -31.83 8.81 14.53
C TYR A 275 -33.27 8.49 14.94
N ASN A 276 -34.09 8.10 13.98
CA ASN A 276 -35.37 7.45 14.25
C ASN A 276 -35.12 5.95 14.46
N VAL A 277 -35.57 5.42 15.59
CA VAL A 277 -35.41 4.00 15.95
C VAL A 277 -36.78 3.34 15.98
N VAL A 278 -37.00 2.37 15.09
CA VAL A 278 -38.25 1.60 14.99
C VAL A 278 -37.96 0.14 15.30
N LEU A 279 -38.65 -0.44 16.28
CA LEU A 279 -38.57 -1.87 16.58
C LEU A 279 -39.26 -2.68 15.48
N LEU A 280 -38.57 -3.68 14.95
CA LEU A 280 -39.13 -4.66 14.01
C LEU A 280 -39.65 -5.90 14.72
N SER A 281 -38.88 -6.38 15.69
CA SER A 281 -39.17 -7.55 16.51
C SER A 281 -38.40 -7.43 17.83
N PRO A 282 -38.64 -8.28 18.84
CA PRO A 282 -37.76 -8.36 20.00
C PRO A 282 -36.29 -8.46 19.54
N GLY A 283 -35.45 -7.56 20.08
CA GLY A 283 -34.03 -7.50 19.81
C GLY A 283 -33.59 -6.94 18.44
N LYS A 284 -34.51 -6.60 17.52
CA LYS A 284 -34.17 -6.04 16.19
C LYS A 284 -34.86 -4.69 15.96
N ALA A 285 -34.08 -3.70 15.51
CA ALA A 285 -34.55 -2.36 15.20
C ALA A 285 -34.03 -1.89 13.84
N ILE A 286 -34.76 -0.97 13.21
CA ILE A 286 -34.27 -0.11 12.14
C ILE A 286 -33.86 1.22 12.76
N VAL A 287 -32.63 1.64 12.49
CA VAL A 287 -32.09 2.94 12.86
C VAL A 287 -31.95 3.77 11.60
N THR A 288 -32.71 4.86 11.49
CA THR A 288 -32.72 5.75 10.31
C THR A 288 -32.08 7.07 10.67
N SER A 289 -31.04 7.48 9.92
CA SER A 289 -30.41 8.78 10.10
C SER A 289 -31.36 9.89 9.68
N SER A 290 -31.70 10.81 10.58
CA SER A 290 -32.61 11.91 10.26
C SER A 290 -32.02 12.91 9.27
N SER A 291 -30.69 13.00 9.19
CA SER A 291 -30.00 13.92 8.27
C SER A 291 -29.80 13.38 6.85
N THR A 292 -29.63 12.05 6.72
CA THR A 292 -29.31 11.42 5.42
C THR A 292 -30.43 10.52 4.89
N GLY A 293 -31.40 10.17 5.73
CA GLY A 293 -32.43 9.18 5.40
C GLY A 293 -31.93 7.73 5.33
N VAL A 294 -30.62 7.49 5.50
CA VAL A 294 -30.04 6.14 5.41
C VAL A 294 -30.50 5.28 6.59
N THR A 295 -30.93 4.07 6.27
CA THR A 295 -31.46 3.09 7.24
C THR A 295 -30.44 1.99 7.52
N TYR A 296 -30.40 1.55 8.78
CA TYR A 296 -29.55 0.46 9.23
C TYR A 296 -30.36 -0.54 10.04
N VAL A 297 -30.29 -1.82 9.66
CA VAL A 297 -30.84 -2.90 10.49
C VAL A 297 -29.85 -3.21 11.60
N VAL A 298 -30.32 -3.10 12.84
CA VAL A 298 -29.55 -3.30 14.06
C VAL A 298 -30.17 -4.44 14.86
N ASN A 299 -29.34 -5.43 15.21
CA ASN A 299 -29.69 -6.42 16.22
C ASN A 299 -29.07 -5.99 17.55
N VAL A 300 -29.91 -5.49 18.45
CA VAL A 300 -29.48 -4.87 19.71
C VAL A 300 -29.06 -5.94 20.73
N GLU A 301 -29.75 -7.08 20.76
CA GLU A 301 -29.43 -8.22 21.63
C GLU A 301 -28.04 -8.80 21.35
N ARG A 302 -27.73 -9.00 20.07
CA ARG A 302 -26.44 -9.51 19.60
C ARG A 302 -25.42 -8.41 19.35
N SER A 303 -25.80 -7.15 19.53
CA SER A 303 -24.98 -5.96 19.26
C SER A 303 -24.34 -5.99 17.86
N ARG A 304 -25.16 -6.29 16.83
CA ARG A 304 -24.74 -6.38 15.42
C ARG A 304 -25.42 -5.34 14.55
N CYS A 305 -24.68 -4.82 13.58
CA CYS A 305 -25.14 -3.87 12.58
C CYS A 305 -24.27 -4.01 11.33
N LYS A 306 -24.87 -4.03 10.13
CA LYS A 306 -24.13 -4.09 8.85
C LYS A 306 -23.46 -2.76 8.46
N TYR A 307 -23.22 -1.89 9.43
CA TYR A 307 -22.55 -0.63 9.17
C TYR A 307 -21.06 -0.88 8.95
N ILE A 308 -20.48 -0.21 7.94
CA ILE A 308 -19.10 -0.40 7.50
C ILE A 308 -18.09 -0.43 8.65
N PHE A 309 -18.23 0.44 9.66
CA PHE A 309 -17.33 0.44 10.81
C PHE A 309 -17.33 -0.89 11.57
N MET A 310 -18.50 -1.50 11.78
CA MET A 310 -18.59 -2.75 12.53
C MET A 310 -18.04 -3.93 11.71
N GLU A 311 -18.33 -3.97 10.41
CA GLU A 311 -17.80 -5.02 9.52
C GLU A 311 -16.27 -4.93 9.35
N THR A 312 -15.72 -3.72 9.33
CA THR A 312 -14.29 -3.48 9.06
C THR A 312 -13.43 -3.48 10.32
N CYS A 313 -13.90 -2.90 11.43
CA CYS A 313 -13.16 -2.82 12.69
C CYS A 313 -13.55 -3.91 13.70
N LEU A 314 -14.67 -4.60 13.49
CA LEU A 314 -15.21 -5.60 14.42
C LEU A 314 -15.48 -5.03 15.83
N LEU A 315 -15.87 -3.75 15.89
CA LEU A 315 -16.16 -3.04 17.13
C LEU A 315 -17.59 -2.48 17.12
N PRO A 316 -18.21 -2.29 18.30
CA PRO A 316 -19.50 -1.61 18.44
C PRO A 316 -19.59 -0.29 17.68
N CYS A 317 -20.61 -0.13 16.85
CA CYS A 317 -20.83 1.10 16.10
C CYS A 317 -21.86 2.01 16.79
N ARG A 318 -21.87 3.29 16.41
CA ARG A 318 -22.80 4.29 16.93
C ARG A 318 -24.27 3.92 16.77
N HIS A 319 -24.65 3.15 15.74
CA HIS A 319 -26.06 2.75 15.54
C HIS A 319 -26.53 1.76 16.60
N VAL A 320 -25.67 0.81 17.00
CA VAL A 320 -25.97 -0.11 18.10
C VAL A 320 -26.11 0.66 19.41
N MET A 321 -25.15 1.54 19.70
CA MET A 321 -25.16 2.37 20.92
C MET A 321 -26.40 3.28 20.98
N TYR A 322 -26.75 3.95 19.87
CA TYR A 322 -27.92 4.82 19.80
C TYR A 322 -29.23 4.05 19.98
N ALA A 323 -29.33 2.85 19.37
CA ALA A 323 -30.50 1.99 19.57
C ALA A 323 -30.64 1.57 21.04
N ARG A 324 -29.53 1.27 21.73
CA ARG A 324 -29.54 0.93 23.17
C ARG A 324 -30.05 2.08 24.02
N ILE A 325 -29.60 3.31 23.75
CA ILE A 325 -30.09 4.54 24.41
C ILE A 325 -31.61 4.68 24.22
N LYS A 326 -32.09 4.60 22.97
CA LYS A 326 -33.51 4.82 22.65
C LYS A 326 -34.44 3.72 23.17
N LEU A 327 -33.92 2.51 23.32
CA LEU A 327 -34.67 1.36 23.81
C LEU A 327 -34.52 1.15 25.33
N GLY A 328 -33.85 2.06 26.05
CA GLY A 328 -33.74 2.02 27.51
C GLY A 328 -32.90 0.85 28.05
N TYR A 329 -31.87 0.42 27.33
CA TYR A 329 -30.92 -0.57 27.86
C TYR A 329 -30.07 0.06 28.98
N GLU A 330 -29.68 -0.77 29.96
CA GLU A 330 -28.89 -0.35 31.11
C GLU A 330 -27.55 0.31 30.74
N THR A 331 -26.90 -0.18 29.68
CA THR A 331 -25.63 0.36 29.20
C THR A 331 -25.69 0.80 27.74
N VAL A 332 -25.00 1.89 27.41
CA VAL A 332 -24.86 2.38 26.03
C VAL A 332 -23.87 1.52 25.26
N ILE A 333 -22.73 1.22 25.87
CA ILE A 333 -21.70 0.34 25.33
C ILE A 333 -22.19 -1.11 25.44
N PRO A 334 -22.14 -1.87 24.33
CA PRO A 334 -22.44 -3.29 24.37
C PRO A 334 -21.61 -4.08 25.40
N PRO A 335 -22.18 -5.13 26.02
CA PRO A 335 -21.46 -5.95 27.00
C PRO A 335 -20.16 -6.53 26.43
N MET A 336 -19.15 -6.76 27.29
CA MET A 336 -17.82 -7.25 26.88
C MET A 336 -17.86 -8.52 26.00
N LYS A 337 -18.83 -9.41 26.20
CA LYS A 337 -19.04 -10.62 25.37
C LYS A 337 -19.30 -10.33 23.88
N SER A 338 -19.68 -9.10 23.54
CA SER A 338 -19.89 -8.65 22.16
C SER A 338 -18.63 -8.13 21.49
N ILE A 339 -17.57 -7.86 22.25
CA ILE A 339 -16.28 -7.39 21.74
C ILE A 339 -15.45 -8.63 21.40
N PRO A 340 -14.92 -8.75 20.17
CA PRO A 340 -14.06 -9.86 19.80
C PRO A 340 -12.83 -9.95 20.72
N ALA A 341 -12.47 -11.18 21.10
CA ALA A 341 -11.33 -11.48 21.95
C ALA A 341 -10.02 -10.82 21.48
N ARG A 342 -9.88 -10.61 20.16
CA ARG A 342 -8.73 -9.96 19.52
C ARG A 342 -8.51 -8.51 19.92
N TRP A 343 -9.52 -7.85 20.50
CA TRP A 343 -9.48 -6.47 20.99
C TRP A 343 -9.35 -6.37 22.51
N ILE A 344 -9.49 -7.49 23.22
CA ILE A 344 -9.37 -7.57 24.68
C ILE A 344 -7.91 -7.87 25.01
N VAL A 345 -7.19 -6.92 25.62
CA VAL A 345 -5.73 -6.98 25.80
C VAL A 345 -5.30 -8.28 26.45
N HIS A 346 -5.83 -8.59 27.63
CA HIS A 346 -5.48 -9.78 28.42
C HIS A 346 -6.28 -11.04 28.05
N SER A 347 -6.82 -11.08 26.82
CA SER A 347 -7.38 -12.33 26.29
C SER A 347 -6.27 -13.36 26.08
N ALA A 348 -6.52 -14.61 26.44
CA ALA A 348 -5.54 -15.69 26.30
C ALA A 348 -5.02 -15.84 24.86
N ILE A 349 -5.83 -15.52 23.84
CA ILE A 349 -5.38 -15.60 22.44
C ILE A 349 -4.34 -14.53 22.08
N ASN A 350 -4.27 -13.44 22.84
CA ASN A 350 -3.32 -12.35 22.62
C ASN A 350 -2.02 -12.55 23.41
N ASN A 351 -1.93 -13.57 24.26
CA ASN A 351 -0.71 -13.92 24.97
C ASN A 351 0.25 -14.66 24.03
N ILE A 352 1.33 -13.98 23.60
CA ILE A 352 2.36 -14.59 22.76
C ILE A 352 3.57 -15.11 23.57
N ALA A 353 3.59 -14.94 24.89
CA ALA A 353 4.65 -15.50 25.73
C ALA A 353 4.47 -17.02 25.92
N GLU A 354 3.22 -17.49 25.86
CA GLU A 354 2.83 -18.88 26.10
C GLU A 354 2.48 -19.63 24.81
N GLY A 355 2.50 -20.96 24.91
CA GLY A 355 2.07 -21.87 23.84
C GLY A 355 3.22 -22.49 23.06
N ASP A 356 3.08 -23.79 22.79
CA ASP A 356 4.07 -24.55 22.03
C ASP A 356 4.15 -24.04 20.60
N VAL A 357 5.40 -23.82 20.17
CA VAL A 357 5.72 -23.48 18.80
C VAL A 357 6.90 -24.32 18.41
N VAL A 358 6.75 -25.10 17.34
CA VAL A 358 7.88 -25.78 16.72
C VAL A 358 8.90 -24.72 16.33
N ALA A 359 10.10 -24.81 16.89
CA ALA A 359 11.22 -23.93 16.57
C ALA A 359 11.34 -23.82 15.04
N GLY A 360 11.29 -22.59 14.53
CA GLY A 360 11.62 -22.34 13.14
C GLY A 360 13.13 -22.52 12.92
N GLY A 361 13.53 -22.76 11.68
CA GLY A 361 14.93 -22.71 11.25
C GLY A 361 15.04 -21.86 9.99
N LEU A 362 16.27 -21.46 9.65
CA LEU A 362 16.56 -20.91 8.33
C LEU A 362 16.35 -22.05 7.31
N LEU A 363 15.46 -21.83 6.35
CA LEU A 363 15.14 -22.81 5.32
C LEU A 363 15.56 -22.25 3.96
N GLU A 364 16.49 -22.94 3.31
CA GLU A 364 16.80 -22.71 1.90
C GLU A 364 15.95 -23.66 1.05
N VAL A 365 15.24 -23.12 0.07
CA VAL A 365 14.46 -23.91 -0.89
C VAL A 365 14.76 -23.43 -2.29
N SER A 366 15.09 -24.37 -3.17
CA SER A 366 15.25 -24.09 -4.60
C SER A 366 13.95 -24.41 -5.34
N ALA A 367 13.41 -23.41 -6.03
CA ALA A 367 12.35 -23.65 -7.03
C ALA A 367 12.95 -24.26 -8.31
N ALA A 368 12.10 -24.89 -9.14
CA ALA A 368 12.52 -25.40 -10.43
C ALA A 368 13.23 -24.31 -11.24
N PRO A 369 14.39 -24.60 -11.86
CA PRO A 369 15.20 -23.59 -12.52
C PRO A 369 14.40 -22.92 -13.63
N LEU A 370 14.12 -21.63 -13.45
CA LEU A 370 13.80 -20.76 -14.57
C LEU A 370 15.04 -20.65 -15.46
N PRO A 371 14.91 -20.49 -16.78
CA PRO A 371 16.06 -20.29 -17.67
C PRO A 371 16.93 -19.15 -17.12
N LYS A 372 18.12 -19.49 -16.59
CA LYS A 372 19.00 -18.53 -15.95
C LYS A 372 19.60 -17.63 -17.01
N LEU A 373 19.01 -16.46 -17.20
CA LEU A 373 19.73 -15.34 -17.79
C LEU A 373 20.71 -14.84 -16.73
N LYS A 374 21.99 -14.67 -17.10
CA LYS A 374 23.01 -14.15 -16.17
C LYS A 374 22.54 -12.80 -15.62
N PRO A 375 22.51 -12.59 -14.29
CA PRO A 375 22.18 -11.29 -13.71
C PRO A 375 23.13 -10.24 -14.27
N VAL A 376 22.58 -9.19 -14.87
CA VAL A 376 23.34 -8.06 -15.39
C VAL A 376 23.32 -6.95 -14.34
N SER A 377 24.49 -6.38 -13.99
CA SER A 377 24.53 -5.28 -13.02
C SER A 377 23.80 -4.05 -13.58
N ALA A 378 23.30 -3.13 -12.73
CA ALA A 378 22.59 -1.94 -13.23
C ALA A 378 23.50 -1.05 -14.11
N SER A 379 24.80 -1.02 -13.79
CA SER A 379 25.81 -0.33 -14.60
C SER A 379 25.98 -1.03 -15.96
N ASP A 380 26.10 -2.36 -15.96
CA ASP A 380 26.22 -3.14 -17.19
C ASP A 380 24.95 -3.07 -18.05
N MET A 381 23.76 -3.07 -17.43
CA MET A 381 22.49 -2.89 -18.14
C MET A 381 22.47 -1.55 -18.86
N TYR A 382 22.88 -0.47 -18.19
CA TYR A 382 22.96 0.86 -18.80
C TYR A 382 24.00 0.91 -19.93
N ILE A 383 25.22 0.42 -19.68
CA ILE A 383 26.31 0.43 -20.66
C ILE A 383 25.95 -0.39 -21.90
N GLN A 384 25.46 -1.62 -21.71
CA GLN A 384 25.12 -2.52 -22.82
C GLN A 384 23.91 -2.00 -23.61
N SER A 385 22.87 -1.52 -22.92
CA SER A 385 21.67 -0.97 -23.59
C SER A 385 22.00 0.29 -24.37
N LYS A 386 22.81 1.19 -23.81
CA LYS A 386 23.27 2.41 -24.49
C LYS A 386 24.08 2.07 -25.74
N ALA A 387 25.07 1.20 -25.61
CA ALA A 387 25.93 0.80 -26.73
C ALA A 387 25.13 0.12 -27.86
N LEU A 388 24.11 -0.66 -27.54
CA LEU A 388 23.23 -1.27 -28.55
C LEU A 388 22.33 -0.21 -29.22
N THR A 389 21.76 0.70 -28.44
CA THR A 389 20.89 1.76 -28.96
C THR A 389 21.66 2.68 -29.92
N GLU A 390 22.88 3.06 -29.58
CA GLU A 390 23.76 3.85 -30.45
C GLU A 390 24.01 3.15 -31.79
N LYS A 391 24.31 1.85 -31.79
CA LYS A 391 24.45 1.06 -33.04
C LYS A 391 23.17 1.01 -33.87
N ILE A 392 22.01 0.93 -33.23
CA ILE A 392 20.71 0.95 -33.91
C ILE A 392 20.46 2.31 -34.56
N VAL A 393 20.75 3.40 -33.84
CA VAL A 393 20.64 4.78 -34.35
C VAL A 393 21.53 4.99 -35.56
N ASP A 394 22.80 4.57 -35.50
CA ASP A 394 23.74 4.68 -36.61
C ASP A 394 23.24 3.94 -37.86
N ARG A 395 22.62 2.78 -37.69
CA ARG A 395 22.07 1.99 -38.81
C ARG A 395 20.78 2.57 -39.36
N LEU A 396 19.90 3.09 -38.50
CA LEU A 396 18.65 3.72 -38.90
C LEU A 396 18.87 4.99 -39.71
N ALA A 397 19.85 5.81 -39.33
CA ALA A 397 20.18 7.05 -40.03
C ALA A 397 20.64 6.82 -41.48
N LEU A 398 21.04 5.61 -41.83
CA LEU A 398 21.49 5.22 -43.17
C LEU A 398 20.39 4.53 -44.01
N GLN A 399 19.19 4.33 -43.46
CA GLN A 399 18.10 3.65 -44.18
C GLN A 399 17.36 4.59 -45.13
N THR A 400 16.71 4.01 -46.14
CA THR A 400 15.74 4.73 -46.98
C THR A 400 14.52 5.14 -46.15
N THR A 401 13.87 6.25 -46.50
CA THR A 401 12.71 6.79 -45.76
C THR A 401 11.61 5.75 -45.48
N PRO A 402 11.21 4.87 -46.41
CA PRO A 402 10.19 3.86 -46.11
C PRO A 402 10.66 2.82 -45.09
N THR A 403 11.91 2.36 -45.20
CA THR A 403 12.51 1.39 -44.28
C THR A 403 12.71 2.00 -42.89
N PHE A 404 13.15 3.27 -42.85
CA PHE A 404 13.27 4.04 -41.63
C PHE A 404 11.92 4.16 -40.91
N SER A 405 10.84 4.53 -41.60
CA SER A 405 9.52 4.70 -40.99
C SER A 405 8.99 3.41 -40.36
N VAL A 406 9.17 2.27 -41.03
CA VAL A 406 8.74 0.96 -40.51
C VAL A 406 9.56 0.56 -39.27
N ALA A 407 10.89 0.68 -39.36
CA ALA A 407 11.78 0.32 -38.25
C ALA A 407 11.64 1.27 -37.04
N TYR A 408 11.42 2.56 -37.30
CA TYR A 408 11.16 3.55 -36.26
C TYR A 408 9.84 3.27 -35.54
N LYS A 409 8.78 2.93 -36.28
CA LYS A 409 7.49 2.57 -35.66
C LYS A 409 7.61 1.35 -34.76
N TRP A 410 8.36 0.34 -35.19
CA TRP A 410 8.62 -0.85 -34.36
C TRP A 410 9.39 -0.50 -33.07
N LEU A 411 10.38 0.38 -33.14
CA LEU A 411 11.12 0.84 -31.94
C LEU A 411 10.24 1.64 -30.99
N GLU A 412 9.32 2.44 -31.52
CA GLU A 412 8.32 3.17 -30.73
C GLU A 412 7.39 2.19 -29.99
N ASP A 413 6.86 1.18 -30.69
CA ASP A 413 5.98 0.17 -30.10
C ASP A 413 6.73 -0.69 -29.06
N PHE A 414 8.00 -1.03 -29.33
CA PHE A 414 8.87 -1.71 -28.37
C PHE A 414 9.14 -0.85 -27.12
N TYR A 415 9.38 0.44 -27.29
CA TYR A 415 9.57 1.39 -26.19
C TYR A 415 8.30 1.48 -25.33
N GLU A 416 7.11 1.54 -25.94
CA GLU A 416 5.85 1.52 -25.20
C GLU A 416 5.65 0.22 -24.41
N ALA A 417 5.92 -0.93 -25.03
CA ALA A 417 5.85 -2.23 -24.36
C ALA A 417 6.83 -2.32 -23.18
N LEU A 418 8.05 -1.81 -23.35
CA LEU A 418 9.06 -1.72 -22.28
C LEU A 418 8.56 -0.86 -21.11
N ASN A 419 8.00 0.31 -21.41
CA ASN A 419 7.51 1.25 -20.40
C ASN A 419 6.27 0.74 -19.65
N ASN A 420 5.47 -0.10 -20.30
CA ASN A 420 4.25 -0.69 -19.73
C ASN A 420 4.50 -2.06 -19.08
N GLY A 421 5.71 -2.62 -19.18
CA GLY A 421 6.06 -3.93 -18.61
C GLY A 421 5.48 -5.12 -19.39
N GLN A 422 5.19 -4.95 -20.68
CA GLN A 422 4.55 -5.94 -21.57
C GLN A 422 5.52 -6.53 -22.60
N VAL A 423 6.82 -6.53 -22.29
CA VAL A 423 7.89 -6.92 -23.25
C VAL A 423 7.76 -8.36 -23.73
N VAL A 424 7.31 -9.28 -22.87
CA VAL A 424 7.10 -10.70 -23.21
C VAL A 424 5.96 -10.86 -24.22
N ASP A 425 4.83 -10.18 -23.97
CA ASP A 425 3.69 -10.19 -24.88
C ASP A 425 4.05 -9.52 -26.24
N PHE A 426 4.89 -8.49 -26.21
CA PHE A 426 5.42 -7.84 -27.41
C PHE A 426 6.35 -8.77 -28.21
N SER A 427 7.19 -9.59 -27.55
CA SER A 427 8.04 -10.56 -28.26
C SER A 427 7.24 -11.70 -28.89
N ASP A 428 6.19 -12.17 -28.21
CA ASP A 428 5.38 -13.31 -28.67
C ASP A 428 4.42 -12.92 -29.82
N SER A 429 3.99 -11.65 -29.87
CA SER A 429 3.12 -11.13 -30.93
C SER A 429 3.86 -10.76 -32.23
N ASN A 430 5.18 -10.62 -32.18
CA ASN A 430 6.02 -10.16 -33.29
C ASN A 430 6.96 -11.24 -33.86
N THR A 431 6.73 -12.52 -33.54
CA THR A 431 7.44 -13.63 -34.18
C THR A 431 7.09 -13.67 -35.68
N ALA A 432 7.93 -12.99 -36.46
CA ALA A 432 7.97 -12.95 -37.92
C ALA A 432 6.83 -12.21 -38.63
N SER A 433 6.84 -10.87 -38.63
CA SER A 433 6.56 -10.05 -39.83
C SER A 433 6.69 -8.56 -39.53
N PHE A 434 7.53 -7.84 -40.28
CA PHE A 434 7.35 -6.40 -40.49
C PHE A 434 6.32 -6.25 -41.63
N PRO A 435 5.03 -5.99 -41.36
CA PRO A 435 4.00 -6.06 -42.40
C PRO A 435 4.25 -5.02 -43.51
N GLY A 436 4.97 -3.95 -43.21
CA GLY A 436 5.35 -2.89 -44.16
C GLY A 436 6.56 -3.18 -45.06
N LEU A 437 7.45 -4.12 -44.73
CA LEU A 437 8.63 -4.41 -45.59
C LEU A 437 8.24 -5.12 -46.89
N SER A 438 7.19 -5.93 -46.87
CA SER A 438 6.66 -6.63 -48.05
C SER A 438 6.09 -5.68 -49.10
N GLN A 439 5.58 -4.51 -48.69
CA GLN A 439 4.98 -3.51 -49.60
C GLN A 439 6.04 -2.56 -50.20
N VAL A 440 7.15 -2.33 -49.50
CA VAL A 440 8.26 -1.48 -49.99
C VAL A 440 9.15 -2.23 -50.98
N ALA A 441 9.26 -3.55 -50.85
CA ALA A 441 10.06 -4.39 -51.75
C ALA A 441 9.53 -4.49 -53.19
N SER A 442 8.33 -3.95 -53.49
CA SER A 442 7.74 -3.98 -54.84
C SER A 442 8.17 -2.83 -55.76
N VAL A 443 8.99 -1.88 -55.29
CA VAL A 443 9.45 -0.75 -56.13
C VAL A 443 10.97 -0.63 -56.05
N GLY A 444 11.68 -1.47 -56.82
CA GLY A 444 13.12 -1.34 -57.09
C GLY A 444 13.94 -2.56 -56.65
N ALA A 445 14.18 -3.48 -57.58
CA ALA A 445 14.96 -4.70 -57.34
C ALA A 445 16.47 -4.44 -57.22
N THR A 446 17.10 -4.92 -56.14
CA THR A 446 18.34 -5.74 -56.21
C THR A 446 18.61 -6.54 -54.90
N THR A 447 18.52 -7.86 -55.02
CA THR A 447 19.16 -8.96 -54.23
C THR A 447 19.05 -9.00 -52.70
N LEU A 448 18.18 -9.89 -52.21
CA LEU A 448 18.20 -10.50 -50.88
C LEU A 448 18.65 -11.97 -51.04
N SER A 449 19.86 -12.31 -50.59
CA SER A 449 20.29 -13.71 -50.49
C SER A 449 19.70 -14.32 -49.22
N GLN A 450 18.82 -15.30 -49.40
CA GLN A 450 18.33 -16.19 -48.34
C GLN A 450 19.47 -17.13 -47.92
N THR A 451 19.79 -17.18 -46.64
CA THR A 451 20.42 -18.36 -46.03
C THR A 451 19.76 -18.65 -44.69
N SER A 452 19.05 -19.78 -44.65
CA SER A 452 18.50 -20.41 -43.45
C SER A 452 19.62 -20.83 -42.49
N PHE A 453 19.42 -20.64 -41.19
CA PHE A 453 20.20 -21.34 -40.18
C PHE A 453 19.34 -22.45 -39.57
N ALA A 454 19.69 -23.68 -39.93
CA ALA A 454 19.35 -24.88 -39.18
C ALA A 454 20.53 -25.23 -38.25
N ASP A 455 20.20 -25.72 -37.06
CA ASP A 455 21.14 -26.26 -36.07
C ASP A 455 22.06 -27.35 -36.64
N PRO A 456 23.28 -27.48 -36.08
CA PRO A 456 23.93 -28.78 -36.05
C PRO A 456 24.35 -29.15 -34.62
N ALA A 457 23.60 -30.07 -34.03
CA ALA A 457 24.14 -31.01 -33.05
C ALA A 457 24.34 -32.36 -33.75
N THR A 458 25.45 -33.01 -33.39
CA THR A 458 25.76 -34.43 -33.57
C THR A 458 26.26 -34.87 -34.95
N GLN A 459 27.56 -35.17 -35.05
CA GLN A 459 28.02 -36.47 -35.57
C GLN A 459 29.47 -36.80 -35.16
N LEU A 460 29.66 -38.12 -35.03
CA LEU A 460 30.74 -38.90 -34.43
C LEU A 460 32.00 -39.05 -35.32
N ASP A 461 33.13 -39.29 -34.63
CA ASP A 461 34.26 -40.18 -34.92
C ASP A 461 34.88 -40.27 -36.33
N THR A 462 36.16 -39.90 -36.42
CA THR A 462 37.23 -40.88 -36.74
C THR A 462 38.63 -40.37 -36.34
N SER A 463 39.42 -41.30 -35.81
CA SER A 463 40.81 -41.24 -35.31
C SER A 463 41.87 -40.73 -36.30
N THR A 464 42.96 -40.13 -35.80
CA THR A 464 44.36 -40.67 -35.80
C THR A 464 45.31 -39.74 -35.02
N GLN A 465 46.27 -40.37 -34.34
CA GLN A 465 47.28 -39.88 -33.37
C GLN A 465 48.26 -38.82 -33.90
N ALA A 466 48.77 -37.94 -33.01
CA ALA A 466 50.21 -37.87 -32.63
C ALA A 466 50.55 -36.64 -31.74
N SER A 467 51.09 -36.96 -30.55
CA SER A 467 52.24 -36.40 -29.81
C SER A 467 52.35 -34.89 -29.43
N ASP A 468 52.41 -34.69 -28.11
CA ASP A 468 53.49 -34.09 -27.31
C ASP A 468 53.76 -32.56 -27.27
N ASP A 469 53.68 -32.08 -26.02
CA ASP A 469 54.61 -31.21 -25.27
C ASP A 469 54.54 -29.66 -25.24
N GLU A 470 54.61 -29.20 -23.98
CA GLU A 470 55.22 -27.98 -23.41
C GLU A 470 54.60 -26.57 -23.59
N VAL A 471 53.92 -26.12 -22.51
CA VAL A 471 54.26 -25.04 -21.53
C VAL A 471 54.91 -23.71 -22.04
N PRO A 472 54.53 -22.54 -21.47
CA PRO A 472 54.54 -21.21 -22.12
C PRO A 472 55.72 -20.30 -21.68
N PRO A 473 55.76 -19.05 -22.16
CA PRO A 473 56.33 -17.98 -21.33
C PRO A 473 55.53 -16.66 -21.27
N THR A 474 55.29 -16.27 -20.00
CA THR A 474 55.72 -15.02 -19.36
C THR A 474 55.18 -13.65 -19.80
N GLN A 475 54.58 -12.98 -18.80
CA GLN A 475 54.44 -11.53 -18.67
C GLN A 475 55.81 -10.81 -18.67
N PRO A 476 55.79 -9.47 -18.80
CA PRO A 476 56.51 -8.68 -17.80
C PRO A 476 55.64 -7.60 -17.18
N ALA A 477 55.85 -7.42 -15.88
CA ALA A 477 55.46 -6.26 -15.10
C ALA A 477 56.44 -5.10 -15.33
N SER A 478 55.94 -3.87 -15.24
CA SER A 478 56.75 -2.72 -14.81
C SER A 478 55.88 -1.68 -14.11
N GLN A 479 56.34 -1.33 -12.92
CA GLN A 479 55.78 -0.36 -11.99
C GLN A 479 55.99 1.11 -12.42
N SER A 480 55.29 1.97 -11.68
CA SER A 480 55.70 3.28 -11.16
C SER A 480 55.11 4.52 -11.85
N GLY A 481 54.64 5.46 -11.02
CA GLY A 481 54.24 6.78 -11.47
C GLY A 481 53.20 7.48 -10.62
N SER A 482 53.54 7.77 -9.36
CA SER A 482 52.88 8.75 -8.49
C SER A 482 52.54 10.06 -9.19
N ARG A 483 51.35 10.63 -8.92
CA ARG A 483 51.11 12.08 -8.93
C ARG A 483 49.95 12.46 -8.03
N SER A 484 50.31 13.07 -6.91
CA SER A 484 49.49 13.88 -6.03
C SER A 484 48.97 15.11 -6.77
N ARG A 485 47.75 15.56 -6.45
CA ARG A 485 47.33 16.96 -6.52
C ARG A 485 46.14 17.19 -5.61
N ASP A 486 46.38 17.99 -4.58
CA ASP A 486 45.40 18.67 -3.74
C ASP A 486 44.54 19.66 -4.55
N ASN A 487 43.29 19.83 -4.16
CA ASN A 487 42.70 21.12 -3.82
C ASN A 487 41.23 20.97 -3.34
N ASN A 488 41.08 21.17 -2.02
CA ASN A 488 40.11 21.99 -1.28
C ASN A 488 38.68 22.25 -1.79
N ASP A 489 37.76 21.97 -0.86
CA ASP A 489 36.71 22.82 -0.29
C ASP A 489 35.60 23.38 -1.20
N ASN A 490 34.36 22.94 -0.95
CA ASN A 490 33.39 23.86 -0.33
C ASN A 490 32.19 23.14 0.34
N ASP A 491 31.70 23.81 1.37
CA ASP A 491 30.79 23.40 2.43
C ASP A 491 29.33 23.06 2.05
N GLY A 492 28.76 22.15 2.85
CA GLY A 492 27.64 22.45 3.75
C GLY A 492 26.25 22.78 3.17
N ALA A 493 25.33 21.81 3.25
CA ALA A 493 23.93 22.09 3.59
C ALA A 493 23.27 20.85 4.20
N ALA A 494 23.12 20.87 5.52
CA ALA A 494 22.33 19.92 6.30
C ALA A 494 20.83 20.08 5.98
N ALA A 495 20.16 18.97 5.64
CA ALA A 495 18.71 18.92 5.53
C ALA A 495 18.10 18.59 6.90
N SER A 496 17.50 19.60 7.54
CA SER A 496 16.66 19.46 8.74
C SER A 496 15.33 18.73 8.44
N PRO A 497 14.72 18.08 9.44
CA PRO A 497 13.56 17.20 9.26
C PRO A 497 12.25 17.99 9.07
N VAL A 498 11.40 17.48 8.17
CA VAL A 498 10.08 18.03 7.84
C VAL A 498 9.07 17.71 8.96
N ALA A 499 8.48 18.76 9.54
CA ALA A 499 7.40 18.69 10.51
C ALA A 499 6.05 18.29 9.86
N PRO A 500 5.12 17.67 10.61
CA PRO A 500 3.85 17.17 10.09
C PRO A 500 2.86 18.30 9.74
N MET A 501 2.16 18.17 8.60
CA MET A 501 1.15 19.14 8.17
C MET A 501 -0.09 19.15 9.09
N PRO A 502 -0.67 20.33 9.37
CA PRO A 502 -1.85 20.49 10.22
C PRO A 502 -3.16 20.17 9.48
N THR A 503 -4.09 19.59 10.23
CA THR A 503 -5.49 19.31 9.86
C THR A 503 -6.25 20.61 9.55
N SER A 504 -6.83 20.72 8.36
CA SER A 504 -7.68 21.84 7.95
C SER A 504 -9.03 21.81 8.70
N LYS A 505 -9.25 22.78 9.58
CA LYS A 505 -10.58 23.17 10.07
C LYS A 505 -11.33 23.87 8.94
N VAL A 506 -12.41 23.27 8.46
CA VAL A 506 -13.38 23.95 7.59
C VAL A 506 -14.27 24.82 8.48
N SER A 507 -14.07 26.13 8.42
CA SER A 507 -14.94 27.14 9.02
C SER A 507 -16.01 27.51 7.99
N SER A 508 -17.27 27.26 8.35
CA SER A 508 -18.46 27.70 7.61
C SER A 508 -18.59 29.22 7.66
N ARG A 509 -18.48 29.89 6.52
CA ARG A 509 -18.84 31.31 6.39
C ARG A 509 -20.10 31.42 5.53
N ALA A 510 -21.17 31.85 6.19
CA ALA A 510 -22.46 32.18 5.60
C ALA A 510 -22.31 33.34 4.59
N ALA A 511 -22.99 33.22 3.46
CA ALA A 511 -23.22 34.31 2.53
C ALA A 511 -24.24 35.28 3.12
N VAL A 512 -23.90 36.57 3.15
CA VAL A 512 -24.85 37.65 3.43
C VAL A 512 -24.83 38.61 2.24
N GLN A 513 -26.02 38.78 1.67
CA GLN A 513 -26.38 39.72 0.62
C GLN A 513 -25.94 41.14 0.95
N LYS A 514 -25.37 41.83 -0.06
CA LYS A 514 -25.29 43.28 -0.11
C LYS A 514 -26.69 43.81 -0.38
N ASP A 515 -27.21 44.61 0.54
CA ASP A 515 -28.17 45.65 0.20
C ASP A 515 -27.76 46.96 0.86
N THR A 516 -28.21 48.02 0.20
CA THR A 516 -27.60 49.34 0.12
C THR A 516 -28.24 50.31 1.12
N GLU A 517 -27.50 51.38 1.42
CA GLU A 517 -27.97 52.70 1.90
C GLU A 517 -28.07 53.05 3.40
N LYS A 518 -27.32 54.13 3.70
CA LYS A 518 -27.64 55.30 4.56
C LYS A 518 -27.50 55.19 6.09
N THR A 519 -26.40 55.80 6.56
CA THR A 519 -26.23 56.57 7.82
C THR A 519 -27.44 57.49 8.12
N PRO A 520 -27.69 57.94 9.38
CA PRO A 520 -26.69 58.60 10.22
C PRO A 520 -26.76 58.46 11.77
N ASN A 521 -25.64 58.87 12.37
CA ASN A 521 -25.43 59.62 13.62
C ASN A 521 -25.71 59.03 15.01
N CYS A 522 -24.58 58.88 15.73
CA CYS A 522 -24.25 59.39 17.06
C CYS A 522 -25.34 60.11 17.87
N THR A 523 -25.43 59.70 19.13
CA THR A 523 -25.57 60.64 20.25
C THR A 523 -24.88 60.05 21.47
N GLU A 524 -23.76 60.67 21.86
CA GLU A 524 -23.22 60.61 23.22
C GLU A 524 -24.09 61.48 24.13
N THR A 525 -24.36 61.01 25.35
CA THR A 525 -24.60 61.87 26.50
C THR A 525 -23.86 61.31 27.70
N ASN A 526 -22.88 62.09 28.13
CA ASN A 526 -22.22 62.04 29.43
C ASN A 526 -23.24 62.16 30.57
N GLU A 527 -22.97 61.52 31.70
CA GLU A 527 -23.09 62.20 32.99
C GLU A 527 -22.19 61.57 34.06
N VAL A 528 -21.54 62.47 34.80
CA VAL A 528 -20.50 62.26 35.82
C VAL A 528 -21.13 62.39 37.19
N ASN A 529 -20.75 61.52 38.13
CA ASN A 529 -20.62 61.74 39.59
C ASN A 529 -20.42 60.36 40.25
N GLY A 530 -19.58 60.10 41.24
CA GLY A 530 -18.68 60.88 42.09
C GLY A 530 -18.04 59.87 43.07
N GLY A 531 -16.90 60.23 43.66
CA GLY A 531 -15.94 59.32 44.33
C GLY A 531 -16.42 58.52 45.55
N VAL A 532 -15.56 57.61 46.03
CA VAL A 532 -14.73 57.77 47.25
C VAL A 532 -14.19 56.40 47.75
N HIS A 533 -12.87 56.34 48.02
CA HIS A 533 -12.11 55.43 48.92
C HIS A 533 -11.99 53.93 48.56
N SER A 534 -10.94 53.17 48.89
CA SER A 534 -9.56 53.35 49.40
C SER A 534 -8.94 51.93 49.50
N GLY A 535 -7.60 51.80 49.48
CA GLY A 535 -6.85 50.57 49.84
C GLY A 535 -6.44 49.68 48.65
N SER A 536 -5.22 49.66 48.10
CA SER A 536 -3.86 49.44 48.66
C SER A 536 -3.49 47.95 48.84
N LEU A 537 -2.42 47.55 48.10
CA LEU A 537 -1.46 46.44 48.33
C LEU A 537 -1.97 45.01 48.05
N GLN A 538 -1.22 44.01 47.55
CA GLN A 538 0.17 43.81 47.10
C GLN A 538 0.14 42.43 46.38
N ARG A 539 0.62 42.30 45.14
CA ARG A 539 1.86 41.62 44.73
C ARG A 539 2.41 40.46 45.58
N ASP A 540 2.78 39.42 44.81
CA ASP A 540 3.83 38.39 44.98
C ASP A 540 3.46 37.08 45.69
N HIS A 541 3.22 36.01 44.91
CA HIS A 541 4.26 35.02 44.56
C HIS A 541 3.87 34.13 43.37
#